data_AF-A0A7C6ITX1-F1
#
_entry.id   AF-A0A7C6ITX1-F1
#
_cell.length_a   1.000
_cell.length_b   1.000
_cell.length_c   1.000
_cell.angle_alpha   90.00
_cell.angle_beta   90.00
_cell.angle_gamma   90.00
#
_symmetry.space_group_name_H-M   'P 1'
#
loop_
_entity.id
_entity.type
_entity.pdbx_description
1 polymer ?
#
loop_
_entity_poly.entity_id
_entity_poly.type
_entity_poly.pdbx_seq_one_letter_code
_entity_poly.pdbx_strand_id
1 'polypeptide(L)' 'MDIEDIRELNLPVVNIGPYGKDAHKYTERVYMPYSFETVPRITYESIISLLG' A
#
# COMPACT_ATOMS: atom_id res chain seq x y z
N MET A 1 0.40 -21.88 4.47
CA MET A 1 1.50 -21.10 5.04
C MET A 1 1.00 -20.62 6.37
N ASP A 2 1.63 -21.08 7.45
CA ASP A 2 1.29 -20.63 8.79
C ASP A 2 1.65 -19.13 8.92
N ILE A 3 0.96 -18.41 9.81
CA ILE A 3 1.34 -17.03 10.16
C ILE A 3 2.78 -17.01 10.68
N GLU A 4 3.19 -18.05 11.40
CA GLU A 4 4.54 -18.12 11.95
C GLU A 4 5.60 -18.20 10.84
N ASP A 5 5.36 -19.02 9.79
CA ASP A 5 6.24 -19.12 8.62
C ASP A 5 6.47 -17.74 7.95
N ILE A 6 5.44 -16.89 7.90
CA ILE A 6 5.52 -15.54 7.31
C ILE A 6 6.34 -14.61 8.20
N ARG A 7 6.21 -14.72 9.53
CA ARG A 7 6.90 -13.87 10.51
C ARG A 7 8.39 -14.19 10.58
N GLU A 8 8.78 -15.44 10.42
CA GLU A 8 10.19 -15.87 10.42
C GLU A 8 11.01 -15.22 9.30
N LEU A 9 10.40 -14.86 8.17
CA LEU A 9 11.08 -14.15 7.08
C LEU A 9 11.63 -12.78 7.50
N ASN A 10 11.05 -12.16 8.53
CA ASN A 10 11.51 -10.92 9.15
C ASN A 10 11.89 -9.82 8.11
N LEU A 11 11.05 -9.66 7.09
CA LEU A 11 11.31 -8.73 6.00
C LEU A 11 10.92 -7.29 6.38
N PRO A 12 11.64 -6.28 5.89
CA PRO A 12 11.20 -4.89 6.00
C PRO A 12 9.98 -4.67 5.09
N VAL A 13 8.79 -4.62 5.69
CA VAL A 13 7.52 -4.43 4.97
C VAL A 13 6.94 -3.04 5.18
N VAL A 14 6.34 -2.48 4.13
CA VAL A 14 5.59 -1.22 4.17
C VAL A 14 4.30 -1.37 3.38
N ASN A 15 3.20 -0.81 3.89
CA ASN A 15 1.92 -0.73 3.19
C ASN A 15 1.77 0.65 2.55
N ILE A 16 1.61 0.68 1.23
CA ILE A 16 1.30 1.90 0.47
C ILE A 16 -0.08 1.71 -0.13
N GLY A 17 -1.00 2.63 0.13
CA GLY A 17 -2.39 2.48 -0.27
C GLY A 17 -3.16 3.80 -0.37
N PRO A 18 -4.36 3.76 -0.95
CA PRO A 18 -5.21 4.94 -1.14
C PRO A 18 -5.68 5.53 0.18
N TYR A 19 -6.06 6.81 0.14
CA TYR A 19 -6.73 7.48 1.24
C TYR A 19 -8.23 7.47 0.96
N GLY A 20 -9.01 6.91 1.88
CA GLY A 20 -10.44 6.72 1.68
C GLY A 20 -11.22 6.66 2.97
N LYS A 21 -12.52 6.40 2.84
CA LYS A 21 -13.46 6.30 3.96
C LYS A 21 -14.48 5.19 3.70
N ASP A 22 -14.95 4.59 4.79
CA ASP A 22 -16.00 3.56 4.81
C ASP A 22 -15.62 2.25 4.10
N ALA A 23 -14.39 1.77 4.32
CA ALA A 23 -13.92 0.48 3.81
C ALA A 23 -14.88 -0.67 4.17
N HIS A 24 -15.14 -1.55 3.20
CA HIS A 24 -16.07 -2.68 3.28
C HIS A 24 -17.54 -2.29 3.52
N LYS A 25 -17.95 -1.06 3.19
CA LYS A 25 -19.35 -0.61 3.20
C LYS A 25 -19.79 -0.19 1.80
N TYR A 26 -21.09 -0.17 1.54
CA TYR A 26 -21.61 0.30 0.23
C TYR A 26 -21.31 1.77 -0.07
N THR A 27 -20.92 2.57 0.94
CA THR A 27 -20.51 3.98 0.83
C THR A 27 -18.98 4.15 0.74
N GLU A 28 -18.25 3.05 0.52
CA GLU A 28 -16.80 3.07 0.35
C GLU A 28 -16.39 4.03 -0.78
N ARG A 29 -15.39 4.86 -0.51
CA ARG A 29 -14.88 5.84 -1.47
C ARG A 29 -13.44 6.23 -1.15
N VAL A 30 -12.75 6.71 -2.16
CA VAL A 30 -11.37 7.18 -2.08
C VAL A 30 -11.28 8.67 -2.44
N TYR A 31 -10.28 9.35 -1.90
CA TYR A 31 -9.90 10.68 -2.34
C TYR A 31 -9.08 10.56 -3.63
N MET A 32 -9.70 10.93 -4.76
CA MET A 32 -9.17 10.66 -6.10
C MET A 32 -7.77 11.25 -6.36
N PRO A 33 -7.47 12.53 -6.06
CA PRO A 33 -6.15 13.11 -6.34
C PRO A 33 -5.03 12.35 -5.62
N TYR A 34 -5.25 11.98 -4.36
CA TYR A 34 -4.25 11.18 -3.63
C TYR A 34 -4.14 9.76 -4.18
N SER A 35 -5.28 9.11 -4.43
CA SER A 35 -5.31 7.67 -4.74
C SER A 35 -4.88 7.34 -6.16
N PHE A 36 -5.15 8.22 -7.12
CA PHE A 36 -4.84 8.00 -8.54
C PHE A 36 -3.62 8.77 -9.05
N GLU A 37 -3.08 9.72 -8.27
CA GLU A 37 -1.88 10.46 -8.66
C GLU A 37 -0.73 10.23 -7.65
N THR A 38 -0.99 10.47 -6.36
CA THR A 38 0.07 10.40 -5.33
C THR A 38 0.50 8.97 -5.01
N VAL A 39 -0.45 8.04 -4.82
CA VAL A 39 -0.14 6.65 -4.48
C VAL A 39 0.66 5.95 -5.58
N PRO A 40 0.28 5.99 -6.87
CA PRO A 40 1.11 5.41 -7.93
C PRO A 40 2.51 6.01 -7.99
N ARG A 41 2.63 7.34 -7.81
CA ARG A 41 3.93 8.04 -7.82
C ARG A 41 4.84 7.57 -6.67
N ILE A 42 4.34 7.54 -5.44
CA ILE A 42 5.14 7.10 -4.28
C ILE A 42 5.55 5.63 -4.42
N THR A 43 4.65 4.77 -4.91
CA THR A 43 4.96 3.36 -5.18
C THR A 43 6.08 3.23 -6.21
N TYR A 44 6.00 3.97 -7.32
CA TYR A 44 7.03 3.99 -8.35
C TYR A 44 8.38 4.49 -7.80
N GLU A 45 8.39 5.64 -7.14
CA GLU A 45 9.60 6.24 -6.54
C GLU A 45 10.24 5.28 -5.51
N SER A 46 9.43 4.59 -4.70
CA SER A 46 9.91 3.59 -3.74
C SER A 46 10.60 2.43 -4.43
N ILE A 47 10.00 1.88 -5.50
CA ILE A 47 10.60 0.79 -6.28
C ILE A 47 11.93 1.24 -6.89
N ILE A 48 11.97 2.40 -7.56
CA ILE A 48 13.18 2.91 -8.18
C ILE A 48 14.27 3.16 -7.14
N SER A 49 13.92 3.76 -5.99
CA SER A 49 14.88 4.01 -4.91
C SER A 49 15.47 2.74 -4.31
N LEU A 50 14.74 1.62 -4.34
CA LEU A 50 15.22 0.33 -3.83
C LEU A 50 16.06 -0.44 -4.87
N LEU A 51 15.84 -0.19 -6.16
CA LEU A 51 16.53 -0.90 -7.24
C LEU A 51 17.86 -0.27 -7.63
N GLY A 52 18.04 1.05 -7.47
CA GLY A 52 19.27 1.76 -7.86
C GLY A 52 19.38 1.93 -9.36
#